data_AF-A0A2K8T8P3-F1
#
_entry.id   AF-A0A2K8T8P3-F1
#
_cell.length_a   1.000
_cell.length_b   1.000
_cell.length_c   1.000
_cell.angle_alpha   90.00
_cell.angle_beta   90.00
_cell.angle_gamma   90.00
#
_symmetry.space_group_name_H-M   'P 1'
#
loop_
_entity.id
_entity.type
_entity.pdbx_description
1 polymer ?
#
loop_
_entity_poly.entity_id
_entity_poly.type
_entity_poly.pdbx_seq_one_letter_code
_entity_poly.pdbx_strand_id
1 'polypeptide(L)'
;MLRERYEPRDLFDEVKPYINLVDGTLSADDTVIDKPHSNPKLTELLGYIYSGRHHRTVKGIQLITLYYTDLSGKSVPVNYRIYNKHDGQTKNDYLREMITEVLEWGLKPHAVTTDAWYSSRKNLKFFKNKELKFLTGIAKNRLCSVDGKNYTQVQNLEIPENGLIVHLKKFGQVKVFRRIFKNEVPRYYVMYVPDKDALFLISLVEFKELHSIHWGIECYHRAIKQVCGIELFMVRTSEAIKTHFFSAIRAFTQLELMRTQELIENWYEVQRNLSIQVARDFILEHLEQKMGLNAHTQIPVNA
;
A
#
# COMPACT_ATOMS: atom_id res chain seq x y z
N MET A 1 23.09 13.36 -5.49
CA MET A 1 21.80 12.99 -4.86
C MET A 1 22.01 12.71 -3.37
N LEU A 2 22.60 13.66 -2.61
CA LEU A 2 22.97 13.51 -1.18
C LEU A 2 22.64 14.77 -0.35
N ARG A 3 21.87 15.72 -0.89
CA ARG A 3 21.69 17.04 -0.26
C ARG A 3 20.39 17.19 0.55
N GLU A 4 19.40 16.32 0.32
CA GLU A 4 18.11 16.36 1.02
C GLU A 4 17.80 14.95 1.57
N ARG A 5 17.52 14.87 2.87
CA ARG A 5 16.97 13.67 3.51
C ARG A 5 15.46 13.80 3.49
N TYR A 6 14.82 13.09 2.57
CA TYR A 6 13.37 13.09 2.47
C TYR A 6 12.79 12.16 3.53
N GLU A 7 11.88 12.70 4.30
CA GLU A 7 11.14 12.02 5.35
C GLU A 7 9.69 11.78 4.91
N PRO A 8 8.99 10.82 5.53
CA PRO A 8 7.58 10.57 5.25
C PRO A 8 6.68 11.79 5.49
N ARG A 9 7.11 12.73 6.34
CA ARG A 9 6.43 14.01 6.55
C ARG A 9 6.44 14.88 5.29
N ASP A 10 7.52 14.89 4.52
CA ASP A 10 7.61 15.67 3.28
C ASP A 10 6.58 15.19 2.26
N LEU A 11 6.37 13.87 2.16
CA LEU A 11 5.32 13.28 1.33
C LEU A 11 3.93 13.73 1.79
N PHE A 12 3.68 13.72 3.10
CA PHE A 12 2.41 14.16 3.66
C PHE A 12 2.13 15.64 3.35
N ASP A 13 3.11 16.52 3.57
CA ASP A 13 2.95 17.95 3.31
C ASP A 13 2.75 18.25 1.82
N GLU A 14 3.32 17.44 0.92
CA GLU A 14 3.06 17.52 -0.52
C GLU A 14 1.61 17.14 -0.89
N VAL A 15 1.05 16.09 -0.31
CA VAL A 15 -0.30 15.61 -0.67
C VAL A 15 -1.42 16.35 0.04
N LYS A 16 -1.16 16.89 1.24
CA LYS A 16 -2.13 17.54 2.12
C LYS A 16 -3.02 18.58 1.43
N PRO A 17 -2.51 19.46 0.53
CA PRO A 17 -3.36 20.45 -0.14
C PRO A 17 -4.38 19.88 -1.13
N TYR A 18 -4.21 18.61 -1.55
CA TYR A 18 -4.99 18.01 -2.64
C TYR A 18 -6.10 17.07 -2.18
N ILE A 19 -6.14 16.73 -0.88
CA ILE A 19 -7.07 15.77 -0.28
C ILE A 19 -7.88 16.38 0.86
N ASN A 20 -9.09 15.87 1.09
CA ASN A 20 -9.82 16.17 2.33
C ASN A 20 -9.26 15.32 3.48
N LEU A 21 -8.72 15.99 4.52
CA LEU A 21 -8.09 15.33 5.67
C LEU A 21 -9.08 14.71 6.66
N VAL A 22 -10.38 14.93 6.49
CA VAL A 22 -11.42 14.52 7.44
C VAL A 22 -12.30 13.44 6.83
N ASP A 23 -12.64 12.46 7.66
CA ASP A 23 -13.62 11.40 7.40
C ASP A 23 -13.30 10.40 6.29
N GLY A 24 -12.10 10.43 5.72
CA GLY A 24 -11.66 9.40 4.78
C GLY A 24 -11.29 8.07 5.45
N THR A 25 -10.81 7.14 4.63
CA THR A 25 -10.40 5.80 5.04
C THR A 25 -8.89 5.63 4.87
N LEU A 26 -8.22 5.20 5.95
CA LEU A 26 -6.79 4.94 5.99
C LEU A 26 -6.52 3.44 5.82
N SER A 27 -6.08 3.05 4.63
CA SER A 27 -5.71 1.68 4.30
C SER A 27 -4.24 1.44 4.63
N ALA A 28 -3.94 0.32 5.30
CA ALA A 28 -2.59 -0.08 5.64
C ALA A 28 -2.28 -1.48 5.15
N ASP A 29 -1.13 -1.60 4.47
CA ASP A 29 -0.63 -2.85 3.91
C ASP A 29 0.89 -2.75 3.71
N ASP A 30 1.53 -3.87 3.41
CA ASP A 30 2.95 -3.92 3.10
C ASP A 30 3.26 -4.68 1.81
N THR A 31 4.39 -4.33 1.21
CA THR A 31 4.88 -5.00 0.01
C THR A 31 6.38 -5.24 0.07
N VAL A 32 6.82 -6.33 -0.55
CA VAL A 32 8.24 -6.69 -0.67
C VAL A 32 8.78 -6.19 -2.00
N ILE A 33 9.84 -5.39 -1.96
CA ILE A 33 10.59 -4.93 -3.13
C ILE A 33 11.71 -5.94 -3.38
N ASP A 34 11.58 -6.73 -4.45
CA ASP A 34 12.48 -7.85 -4.72
C ASP A 34 13.87 -7.37 -5.12
N LYS A 35 14.91 -7.99 -4.54
CA LYS A 35 16.32 -7.69 -4.80
C LYS A 35 17.16 -8.97 -4.90
N PRO A 36 16.88 -9.83 -5.89
CA PRO A 36 17.50 -11.15 -6.01
C PRO A 36 19.02 -11.10 -6.24
N HIS A 37 19.55 -10.04 -6.82
CA HIS A 37 20.99 -9.88 -7.09
C HIS A 37 21.74 -9.06 -6.04
N SER A 38 21.04 -8.54 -5.03
CA SER A 38 21.68 -7.74 -3.97
C SER A 38 22.31 -8.63 -2.89
N ASN A 39 23.36 -8.11 -2.25
CA ASN A 39 24.04 -8.73 -1.12
C ASN A 39 23.46 -8.17 0.20
N PRO A 40 22.81 -8.99 1.04
CA PRO A 40 22.21 -8.55 2.32
C PRO A 40 23.17 -7.97 3.35
N LYS A 41 24.49 -8.13 3.15
CA LYS A 41 25.50 -7.56 4.04
C LYS A 41 25.78 -6.07 3.77
N LEU A 42 25.27 -5.52 2.66
CA LEU A 42 25.61 -4.16 2.23
C LEU A 42 24.69 -3.07 2.81
N THR A 43 23.52 -3.45 3.32
CA THR A 43 22.57 -2.54 3.97
C THR A 43 21.71 -3.32 4.95
N GLU A 44 21.41 -2.69 6.09
CA GLU A 44 20.54 -3.19 7.13
C GLU A 44 19.07 -3.34 6.71
N LEU A 45 18.66 -2.63 5.63
CA LEU A 45 17.30 -2.64 5.10
C LEU A 45 16.99 -3.89 4.28
N LEU A 46 18.01 -4.62 3.81
CA LEU A 46 17.83 -5.83 3.00
C LEU A 46 17.71 -7.06 3.90
N GLY A 47 16.67 -7.85 3.65
CA GLY A 47 16.40 -9.07 4.39
C GLY A 47 15.94 -10.23 3.51
N TYR A 48 15.85 -11.40 4.14
CA TYR A 48 15.14 -12.55 3.59
C TYR A 48 13.69 -12.49 4.08
N ILE A 49 12.76 -12.34 3.15
CA ILE A 49 11.34 -12.10 3.45
C ILE A 49 10.50 -13.10 2.66
N TYR A 50 9.47 -13.67 3.27
CA TYR A 50 8.51 -14.49 2.54
C TYR A 50 7.71 -13.62 1.56
N SER A 51 7.80 -13.92 0.27
CA SER A 51 7.02 -13.22 -0.75
C SER A 51 5.81 -14.04 -1.15
N GLY A 52 4.61 -13.49 -0.93
CA GLY A 52 3.37 -14.10 -1.38
C GLY A 52 3.29 -14.25 -2.90
N ARG A 53 3.99 -13.40 -3.66
CA ARG A 53 4.10 -13.50 -5.13
C ARG A 53 4.88 -14.73 -5.58
N HIS A 54 5.97 -15.06 -4.88
CA HIS A 54 6.87 -16.17 -5.25
C HIS A 54 6.59 -17.45 -4.48
N HIS A 55 5.69 -17.41 -3.50
CA HIS A 55 5.42 -18.50 -2.55
C HIS A 55 6.68 -19.06 -1.86
N ARG A 56 7.71 -18.22 -1.68
CA ARG A 56 8.99 -18.58 -1.07
C ARG A 56 9.67 -17.37 -0.45
N THR A 57 10.69 -17.63 0.35
CA THR A 57 11.59 -16.60 0.87
C THR A 57 12.43 -16.01 -0.26
N VAL A 58 12.44 -14.68 -0.37
CA VAL A 58 13.22 -13.92 -1.34
C VAL A 58 14.08 -12.88 -0.63
N LYS A 59 15.14 -12.43 -1.30
CA LYS A 59 15.88 -11.25 -0.85
C LYS A 59 15.10 -10.01 -1.27
N GLY A 60 14.84 -9.11 -0.33
CA GLY A 60 14.09 -7.90 -0.62
C GLY A 60 14.10 -6.91 0.52
N ILE A 61 13.44 -5.78 0.26
CA ILE A 61 13.21 -4.71 1.23
C ILE A 61 11.70 -4.64 1.47
N GLN A 62 11.30 -4.56 2.73
CA GLN A 62 9.89 -4.50 3.09
C GLN A 62 9.45 -3.04 3.25
N LEU A 63 8.44 -2.64 2.47
CA LEU A 63 7.78 -1.34 2.53
C LEU A 63 6.42 -1.50 3.21
N ILE A 64 6.15 -0.69 4.23
CA ILE A 64 4.84 -0.54 4.88
C ILE A 64 4.29 0.80 4.43
N THR A 65 3.03 0.85 4.00
CA THR A 65 2.39 2.09 3.51
C THR A 65 1.09 2.36 4.25
N LEU A 66 0.84 3.64 4.55
CA LEU A 66 -0.49 4.17 4.82
C LEU A 66 -0.99 4.89 3.57
N TYR A 67 -2.10 4.40 3.03
CA TYR A 67 -2.74 4.88 1.83
C TYR A 67 -4.13 5.40 2.18
N TYR A 68 -4.37 6.68 1.97
CA TYR A 68 -5.58 7.35 2.41
C TYR A 68 -6.49 7.66 1.23
N THR A 69 -7.76 7.28 1.36
CA THR A 69 -8.82 7.62 0.40
C THR A 69 -9.79 8.59 1.05
N ASP A 70 -9.93 9.78 0.49
CA ASP A 70 -10.87 10.79 0.99
C ASP A 70 -12.31 10.55 0.51
N LEU A 71 -13.26 11.32 1.04
CA LEU A 71 -14.68 11.21 0.70
C LEU A 71 -15.00 11.54 -0.77
N SER A 72 -14.12 12.25 -1.47
CA SER A 72 -14.24 12.51 -2.90
C SER A 72 -13.65 11.40 -3.77
N GLY A 73 -13.12 10.35 -3.17
CA GLY A 73 -12.50 9.20 -3.83
C GLY A 73 -11.02 9.40 -4.19
N LYS A 74 -10.43 10.55 -3.83
CA LYS A 74 -8.99 10.78 -4.07
C LYS A 74 -8.18 9.91 -3.14
N SER A 75 -7.23 9.17 -3.70
CA SER A 75 -6.46 8.19 -2.93
C SER A 75 -4.97 8.44 -3.08
N VAL A 76 -4.24 8.62 -1.99
CA VAL A 76 -2.80 8.96 -2.02
C VAL A 76 -2.04 8.30 -0.87
N PRO A 77 -0.74 7.99 -1.04
CA PRO A 77 0.09 7.57 0.08
C PRO A 77 0.34 8.76 1.01
N VAL A 78 0.06 8.60 2.30
CA VAL A 78 0.18 9.67 3.31
C VAL A 78 1.32 9.44 4.30
N ASN A 79 1.81 8.20 4.41
CA ASN A 79 2.98 7.85 5.20
C ASN A 79 3.55 6.51 4.71
N TYR A 80 4.84 6.29 4.88
CA TYR A 80 5.48 5.00 4.57
C TYR A 80 6.64 4.70 5.54
N ARG A 81 6.99 3.43 5.68
CA ARG A 81 8.16 2.96 6.43
C ARG A 81 8.88 1.87 5.68
N ILE A 82 10.20 1.95 5.65
CA ILE A 82 11.05 0.85 5.26
C ILE A 82 11.38 0.07 6.53
N TYR A 83 10.96 -1.19 6.61
CA TYR A 83 11.19 -2.01 7.79
C TYR A 83 12.68 -2.26 7.99
N ASN A 84 13.16 -1.98 9.20
CA ASN A 84 14.52 -2.28 9.61
C ASN A 84 14.52 -3.21 10.83
N LYS A 85 15.11 -4.41 10.67
CA LYS A 85 15.20 -5.40 11.75
C LYS A 85 16.01 -4.91 12.97
N HIS A 86 16.91 -3.94 12.77
CA HIS A 86 17.78 -3.43 13.83
C HIS A 86 17.05 -2.48 14.79
N ASP A 87 15.89 -1.97 14.39
CA ASP A 87 15.10 -1.05 15.23
C ASP A 87 14.44 -1.78 16.41
N GLY A 88 14.49 -3.12 16.44
CA GLY A 88 13.82 -3.94 17.47
C GLY A 88 12.29 -3.89 17.39
N GLN A 89 11.75 -3.23 16.36
CA GLN A 89 10.35 -3.04 16.10
C GLN A 89 9.79 -4.08 15.13
N THR A 90 8.53 -4.46 15.32
CA THR A 90 7.77 -5.28 14.37
C THR A 90 7.02 -4.39 13.39
N LYS A 91 6.57 -4.93 12.25
CA LYS A 91 5.66 -4.22 11.32
C LYS A 91 4.40 -3.67 12.01
N ASN A 92 3.90 -4.38 13.03
CA ASN A 92 2.75 -3.91 13.81
C ASN A 92 3.10 -2.68 14.66
N ASP A 93 4.34 -2.55 15.12
CA ASP A 93 4.80 -1.39 15.88
C ASP A 93 4.90 -0.17 14.97
N TYR A 94 5.61 -0.30 13.82
CA TYR A 94 5.64 0.73 12.78
C TYR A 94 4.24 1.20 12.36
N LEU A 95 3.29 0.27 12.13
CA LEU A 95 1.93 0.65 11.75
C LEU A 95 1.28 1.61 12.76
N ARG A 96 1.42 1.32 14.06
CA ARG A 96 0.80 2.15 15.11
C ARG A 96 1.51 3.49 15.26
N GLU A 97 2.83 3.53 15.08
CA GLU A 97 3.60 4.78 15.03
C GLU A 97 3.15 5.63 13.85
N MET A 98 3.13 5.07 12.64
CA MET A 98 2.70 5.77 11.43
C MET A 98 1.27 6.31 11.53
N ILE A 99 0.34 5.54 12.11
CA ILE A 99 -1.04 6.01 12.33
C ILE A 99 -1.04 7.16 13.34
N THR A 100 -0.28 7.05 14.44
CA THR A 100 -0.21 8.11 15.46
C THR A 100 0.32 9.41 14.86
N GLU A 101 1.37 9.32 14.04
CA GLU A 101 1.96 10.47 13.34
C GLU A 101 0.97 11.16 12.41
N VAL A 102 0.30 10.43 11.51
CA VAL A 102 -0.63 11.09 10.57
C VAL A 102 -1.80 11.76 11.29
N LEU A 103 -2.25 11.20 12.41
CA LEU A 103 -3.25 11.83 13.27
C LEU A 103 -2.72 13.14 13.88
N GLU A 104 -1.49 13.15 14.40
CA GLU A 104 -0.81 14.34 14.92
C GLU A 104 -0.54 15.38 13.83
N TRP A 105 -0.32 14.94 12.59
CA TRP A 105 -0.13 15.80 11.43
C TRP A 105 -1.43 16.46 10.93
N GLY A 106 -2.56 16.08 11.51
CA GLY A 106 -3.88 16.67 11.28
C GLY A 106 -4.83 15.82 10.43
N LEU A 107 -4.43 14.61 10.02
CA LEU A 107 -5.35 13.67 9.37
C LEU A 107 -6.37 13.16 10.39
N LYS A 108 -7.65 13.14 10.02
CA LYS A 108 -8.74 12.67 10.87
C LYS A 108 -9.54 11.62 10.09
N PRO A 109 -8.97 10.42 9.86
CA PRO A 109 -9.65 9.35 9.16
C PRO A 109 -10.83 8.86 10.01
N HIS A 110 -11.94 8.53 9.35
CA HIS A 110 -13.07 7.89 9.99
C HIS A 110 -12.82 6.39 10.20
N ALA A 111 -12.15 5.74 9.24
CA ALA A 111 -11.92 4.30 9.25
C ALA A 111 -10.47 3.92 8.96
N VAL A 112 -10.05 2.76 9.48
CA VAL A 112 -8.79 2.08 9.13
C VAL A 112 -9.10 0.74 8.48
N THR A 113 -8.39 0.40 7.40
CA THR A 113 -8.51 -0.92 6.78
C THR A 113 -7.16 -1.63 6.73
N THR A 114 -7.13 -2.93 7.05
CA THR A 114 -5.89 -3.72 7.01
C THR A 114 -6.12 -5.15 6.54
N ASP A 115 -5.04 -5.78 6.09
CA ASP A 115 -5.00 -7.21 5.85
C ASP A 115 -5.05 -8.04 7.16
N ALA A 116 -4.94 -9.36 7.02
CA ALA A 116 -4.94 -10.28 8.15
C ALA A 116 -3.65 -10.29 8.98
N TRP A 117 -2.52 -9.88 8.41
CA TRP A 117 -1.24 -9.80 9.12
C TRP A 117 -1.28 -8.75 10.23
N TYR A 118 -1.98 -7.63 10.01
CA TYR A 118 -2.14 -6.55 10.99
C TYR A 118 -3.28 -6.77 12.01
N SER A 119 -3.91 -7.95 12.02
CA SER A 119 -5.03 -8.31 12.92
C SER A 119 -4.62 -8.66 14.37
N SER A 120 -3.43 -8.24 14.79
CA SER A 120 -2.92 -8.49 16.13
C SER A 120 -3.83 -7.86 17.19
N ARG A 121 -3.95 -8.49 18.37
CA ARG A 121 -4.78 -7.94 19.46
C ARG A 121 -4.37 -6.52 19.84
N LYS A 122 -3.07 -6.21 19.81
CA LYS A 122 -2.54 -4.88 20.11
C LYS A 122 -3.03 -3.85 19.10
N ASN A 123 -3.02 -4.17 17.81
CA ASN A 123 -3.54 -3.26 16.77
C ASN A 123 -5.04 -3.04 16.88
N LEU A 124 -5.83 -4.10 17.01
CA LEU A 124 -7.30 -3.95 17.11
C LEU A 124 -7.69 -3.07 18.31
N LYS A 125 -7.02 -3.26 19.46
CA LYS A 125 -7.23 -2.40 20.62
C LYS A 125 -6.73 -0.97 20.40
N PHE A 126 -5.62 -0.79 19.68
CA PHE A 126 -5.12 0.52 19.32
C PHE A 126 -6.11 1.29 18.44
N PHE A 127 -6.65 0.67 17.38
CA PHE A 127 -7.67 1.29 16.52
C PHE A 127 -8.90 1.70 17.34
N LYS A 128 -9.39 0.79 18.19
CA LYS A 128 -10.49 1.07 19.12
C LYS A 128 -10.20 2.24 20.05
N ASN A 129 -9.01 2.30 20.64
CA ASN A 129 -8.62 3.38 21.57
C ASN A 129 -8.46 4.73 20.89
N LYS A 130 -8.20 4.76 19.58
CA LYS A 130 -8.20 5.97 18.75
C LYS A 130 -9.60 6.32 18.22
N GLU A 131 -10.63 5.60 18.67
CA GLU A 131 -12.03 5.76 18.24
C GLU A 131 -12.23 5.57 16.74
N LEU A 132 -11.36 4.79 16.11
CA LEU A 132 -11.41 4.50 14.67
C LEU A 132 -12.33 3.31 14.42
N LYS A 133 -13.25 3.48 13.47
CA LYS A 133 -13.88 2.34 12.80
C LYS A 133 -12.80 1.53 12.10
N PHE A 134 -12.94 0.21 12.03
CA PHE A 134 -12.00 -0.58 11.24
C PHE A 134 -12.63 -1.75 10.51
N LEU A 135 -12.01 -2.09 9.37
CA LEU A 135 -12.18 -3.34 8.64
C LEU A 135 -10.83 -4.05 8.58
N THR A 136 -10.71 -5.20 9.21
CA THR A 136 -9.44 -5.96 9.23
C THR A 136 -9.69 -7.40 8.80
N GLY A 137 -8.87 -7.90 7.88
CA GLY A 137 -8.82 -9.34 7.61
C GLY A 137 -8.46 -10.13 8.87
N ILE A 138 -8.92 -11.36 9.02
CA ILE A 138 -8.51 -12.23 10.13
C ILE A 138 -8.18 -13.63 9.64
N ALA A 139 -7.25 -14.28 10.35
CA ALA A 139 -6.90 -15.67 10.07
C ALA A 139 -8.09 -16.60 10.36
N LYS A 140 -8.24 -17.65 9.54
CA LYS A 140 -9.34 -18.63 9.63
C LYS A 140 -9.47 -19.34 10.99
N ASN A 141 -8.36 -19.42 11.74
CA ASN A 141 -8.29 -20.02 13.07
C ASN A 141 -8.52 -19.01 14.22
N ARG A 142 -8.90 -17.77 13.92
CA ARG A 142 -9.20 -16.77 14.95
C ARG A 142 -10.42 -17.20 15.77
N LEU A 143 -10.34 -17.05 17.10
CA LEU A 143 -11.37 -17.52 18.01
C LEU A 143 -12.50 -16.48 18.20
N CYS A 144 -13.72 -16.89 17.88
CA CYS A 144 -14.95 -16.11 17.95
C CYS A 144 -16.04 -16.90 18.70
N SER A 145 -17.02 -16.20 19.26
CA SER A 145 -18.13 -16.79 20.02
C SER A 145 -19.43 -16.02 19.74
N VAL A 146 -20.52 -16.72 19.41
CA VAL A 146 -21.83 -16.08 19.16
C VAL A 146 -22.51 -15.68 20.47
N ASP A 147 -22.34 -16.50 21.52
CA ASP A 147 -22.95 -16.30 22.84
C ASP A 147 -22.01 -15.62 23.87
N GLY A 148 -20.80 -15.27 23.46
CA GLY A 148 -19.76 -14.68 24.30
C GLY A 148 -19.03 -15.67 25.23
N LYS A 149 -19.45 -16.94 25.28
CA LYS A 149 -18.94 -17.97 26.20
C LYS A 149 -18.21 -19.09 25.47
N ASN A 150 -18.83 -19.66 24.44
CA ASN A 150 -18.32 -20.80 23.70
C ASN A 150 -17.52 -20.32 22.49
N TYR A 151 -16.18 -20.42 22.57
CA TYR A 151 -15.29 -19.98 21.50
C TYR A 151 -14.93 -21.10 20.54
N THR A 152 -15.11 -20.85 19.25
CA THR A 152 -14.64 -21.71 18.16
C THR A 152 -13.86 -20.88 17.13
N GLN A 153 -13.21 -21.54 16.19
CA GLN A 153 -12.53 -20.86 15.10
C GLN A 153 -13.55 -20.23 14.15
N VAL A 154 -13.24 -19.05 13.60
CA VAL A 154 -14.16 -18.34 12.70
C VAL A 154 -14.56 -19.16 11.48
N GLN A 155 -13.68 -20.03 10.99
CA GLN A 155 -13.98 -20.92 9.88
C GLN A 155 -15.05 -21.98 10.16
N ASN A 156 -15.33 -22.26 11.43
CA ASN A 156 -16.35 -23.22 11.86
C ASN A 156 -17.71 -22.55 12.07
N LEU A 157 -17.80 -21.21 11.92
CA LEU A 157 -19.04 -20.48 12.07
C LEU A 157 -19.80 -20.43 10.74
N GLU A 158 -21.12 -20.58 10.84
CA GLU A 158 -22.03 -20.26 9.74
C GLU A 158 -22.24 -18.75 9.71
N ILE A 159 -21.63 -18.08 8.71
CA ILE A 159 -21.67 -16.63 8.57
C ILE A 159 -22.61 -16.28 7.40
N PRO A 160 -23.77 -15.64 7.68
CA PRO A 160 -24.68 -15.15 6.64
C PRO A 160 -24.04 -14.09 5.75
N GLU A 161 -24.61 -13.84 4.57
CA GLU A 161 -24.08 -12.84 3.64
C GLU A 161 -24.04 -11.43 4.27
N ASN A 162 -25.07 -11.07 5.05
CA ASN A 162 -25.14 -9.80 5.77
C ASN A 162 -24.24 -9.73 7.03
N GLY A 163 -23.37 -10.73 7.22
CA GLY A 163 -22.43 -10.81 8.33
C GLY A 163 -23.05 -11.36 9.62
N LEU A 164 -22.19 -11.69 10.58
CA LEU A 164 -22.54 -12.28 11.86
C LEU A 164 -21.92 -11.48 13.00
N ILE A 165 -22.74 -11.04 13.96
CA ILE A 165 -22.22 -10.43 15.20
C ILE A 165 -21.66 -11.53 16.10
N VAL A 166 -20.41 -11.38 16.51
CA VAL A 166 -19.73 -12.32 17.42
C VAL A 166 -18.88 -11.56 18.42
N HIS A 167 -18.53 -12.24 19.51
CA HIS A 167 -17.48 -11.81 20.41
C HIS A 167 -16.12 -12.37 19.97
N LEU A 168 -15.21 -11.49 19.56
CA LEU A 168 -13.83 -11.82 19.24
C LEU A 168 -13.01 -11.98 20.53
N LYS A 169 -12.35 -13.13 20.70
CA LYS A 169 -11.64 -13.47 21.94
C LYS A 169 -10.62 -12.40 22.33
N LYS A 170 -10.69 -11.94 23.59
CA LYS A 170 -9.81 -10.89 24.17
C LYS A 170 -9.92 -9.50 23.50
N PHE A 171 -10.96 -9.25 22.71
CA PHE A 171 -11.24 -7.95 22.11
C PHE A 171 -12.64 -7.42 22.50
N GLY A 172 -13.70 -8.09 22.07
CA GLY A 172 -15.07 -7.57 22.21
C GLY A 172 -15.99 -7.98 21.06
N GLN A 173 -17.18 -7.41 21.02
CA GLN A 173 -18.13 -7.58 19.92
C GLN A 173 -17.59 -6.96 18.62
N VAL A 174 -17.77 -7.69 17.53
CA VAL A 174 -17.46 -7.29 16.15
C VAL A 174 -18.48 -7.90 15.21
N LYS A 175 -18.59 -7.36 13.99
CA LYS A 175 -19.35 -8.00 12.90
C LYS A 175 -18.38 -8.71 11.97
N VAL A 176 -18.58 -10.00 11.76
CA VAL A 176 -17.74 -10.83 10.88
C VAL A 176 -18.41 -10.96 9.53
N PHE A 177 -17.62 -10.78 8.48
CA PHE A 177 -18.01 -11.07 7.10
C PHE A 177 -17.12 -12.19 6.54
N ARG A 178 -17.71 -13.01 5.67
CA ARG A 178 -17.01 -14.06 4.93
C ARG A 178 -17.09 -13.75 3.44
N ARG A 179 -15.97 -13.79 2.74
CA ARG A 179 -15.90 -13.62 1.28
C ARG A 179 -15.22 -14.83 0.65
N ILE A 180 -15.85 -15.40 -0.35
CA ILE A 180 -15.31 -16.50 -1.16
C ILE A 180 -14.74 -15.89 -2.44
N PHE A 181 -13.48 -16.20 -2.74
CA PHE A 181 -12.80 -15.75 -3.96
C PHE A 181 -12.84 -16.84 -5.04
N LYS A 182 -12.38 -16.53 -6.26
CA LYS A 182 -12.39 -17.46 -7.41
C LYS A 182 -11.66 -18.79 -7.16
N ASN A 183 -10.74 -18.83 -6.19
CA ASN A 183 -10.02 -20.03 -5.80
C ASN A 183 -10.72 -20.83 -4.69
N GLU A 184 -11.99 -20.52 -4.39
CA GLU A 184 -12.84 -21.14 -3.36
C GLU A 184 -12.28 -21.07 -1.92
N VAL A 185 -11.18 -20.34 -1.70
CA VAL A 185 -10.62 -20.16 -0.36
C VAL A 185 -11.40 -19.04 0.35
N PRO A 186 -12.11 -19.34 1.45
CA PRO A 186 -12.82 -18.32 2.21
C PRO A 186 -11.83 -17.41 2.92
N ARG A 187 -12.02 -16.10 2.80
CA ARG A 187 -11.38 -15.09 3.65
C ARG A 187 -12.40 -14.50 4.61
N TYR A 188 -11.93 -14.16 5.80
CA TYR A 188 -12.74 -13.66 6.90
C TYR A 188 -12.29 -12.25 7.24
N TYR A 189 -13.25 -11.38 7.51
CA TYR A 189 -13.01 -9.99 7.86
C TYR A 189 -13.83 -9.64 9.09
N VAL A 190 -13.29 -8.77 9.93
CA VAL A 190 -14.01 -8.19 11.07
C VAL A 190 -14.20 -6.70 10.85
N MET A 191 -15.41 -6.23 11.12
CA MET A 191 -15.74 -4.83 11.23
C MET A 191 -16.03 -4.46 12.68
N TYR A 192 -15.56 -3.29 13.06
CA TYR A 192 -15.82 -2.67 14.35
C TYR A 192 -16.12 -1.20 14.17
N VAL A 193 -17.06 -0.71 14.95
CA VAL A 193 -17.38 0.71 15.10
C VAL A 193 -17.41 1.04 16.60
N PRO A 194 -17.05 2.28 17.01
CA PRO A 194 -17.07 2.67 18.42
C PRO A 194 -18.46 2.54 19.06
N ASP A 195 -19.50 2.95 18.33
CA ASP A 195 -20.90 2.85 18.75
C ASP A 195 -21.42 1.41 18.61
N LYS A 196 -21.92 0.85 19.72
CA LYS A 196 -22.45 -0.51 19.76
C LYS A 196 -23.72 -0.67 18.94
N ASP A 197 -24.58 0.33 18.90
CA ASP A 197 -25.86 0.23 18.19
C ASP A 197 -25.62 0.29 16.67
N ALA A 198 -24.69 1.15 16.25
CA ALA A 198 -24.20 1.20 14.87
C ALA A 198 -23.59 -0.14 14.39
N LEU A 199 -23.00 -0.96 15.28
CA LEU A 199 -22.40 -2.25 14.90
C LEU A 199 -23.44 -3.20 14.29
N PHE A 200 -24.68 -3.19 14.80
CA PHE A 200 -25.77 -4.02 14.27
C PHE A 200 -26.23 -3.54 12.89
N LEU A 201 -26.14 -2.23 12.64
CA LEU A 201 -26.56 -1.57 11.41
C LEU A 201 -25.56 -1.72 10.26
N ILE A 202 -24.31 -2.13 10.52
CA ILE A 202 -23.30 -2.30 9.47
C ILE A 202 -23.84 -3.22 8.37
N SER A 203 -23.94 -2.70 7.15
CA SER A 203 -24.54 -3.44 6.03
C SER A 203 -23.48 -4.20 5.22
N LEU A 204 -23.94 -5.14 4.39
CA LEU A 204 -23.08 -5.76 3.38
C LEU A 204 -22.53 -4.74 2.36
N VAL A 205 -23.30 -3.69 2.07
CA VAL A 205 -22.89 -2.62 1.14
C VAL A 205 -21.68 -1.88 1.71
N GLU A 206 -21.75 -1.48 2.97
CA GLU A 206 -20.68 -0.80 3.69
C GLU A 206 -19.41 -1.66 3.79
N PHE A 207 -19.58 -2.97 4.05
CA PHE A 207 -18.46 -3.92 3.99
C PHE A 207 -17.81 -3.95 2.59
N LYS A 208 -18.62 -4.05 1.53
CA LYS A 208 -18.13 -4.09 0.14
C LYS A 208 -17.41 -2.80 -0.24
N GLU A 209 -17.92 -1.66 0.20
CA GLU A 209 -17.31 -0.34 -0.03
C GLU A 209 -15.94 -0.23 0.62
N LEU A 210 -15.83 -0.47 1.93
CA LEU A 210 -14.53 -0.42 2.62
C LEU A 210 -13.54 -1.45 2.09
N HIS A 211 -14.02 -2.63 1.70
CA HIS A 211 -13.17 -3.63 1.05
C HIS A 211 -12.66 -3.15 -0.31
N SER A 212 -13.51 -2.51 -1.11
CA SER A 212 -13.14 -1.91 -2.40
C SER A 212 -12.12 -0.78 -2.23
N ILE A 213 -12.31 0.09 -1.22
CA ILE A 213 -11.35 1.14 -0.88
C ILE A 213 -10.00 0.53 -0.48
N HIS A 214 -10.00 -0.50 0.37
CA HIS A 214 -8.76 -1.18 0.77
C HIS A 214 -8.00 -1.74 -0.44
N TRP A 215 -8.69 -2.29 -1.44
CA TRP A 215 -8.06 -2.78 -2.68
C TRP A 215 -7.23 -1.71 -3.41
N GLY A 216 -7.51 -0.42 -3.18
CA GLY A 216 -6.71 0.70 -3.70
C GLY A 216 -5.23 0.61 -3.32
N ILE A 217 -4.89 0.17 -2.10
CA ILE A 217 -3.48 0.04 -1.69
C ILE A 217 -2.75 -1.08 -2.44
N GLU A 218 -3.45 -2.15 -2.79
CA GLU A 218 -2.88 -3.25 -3.59
C GLU A 218 -2.59 -2.78 -5.03
N CYS A 219 -3.49 -1.97 -5.60
CA CYS A 219 -3.28 -1.32 -6.89
C CYS A 219 -2.10 -0.36 -6.85
N TYR A 220 -1.99 0.46 -5.80
CA TYR A 220 -0.84 1.33 -5.55
C TYR A 220 0.48 0.54 -5.48
N HIS A 221 0.54 -0.54 -4.68
CA HIS A 221 1.72 -1.39 -4.58
C HIS A 221 2.12 -2.01 -5.92
N ARG A 222 1.15 -2.34 -6.77
CA ARG A 222 1.41 -2.81 -8.14
C ARG A 222 1.97 -1.69 -9.02
N ALA A 223 1.39 -0.49 -8.94
CA ALA A 223 1.79 0.66 -9.74
C ALA A 223 3.21 1.15 -9.39
N ILE A 224 3.58 1.26 -8.12
CA ILE A 224 4.94 1.70 -7.76
C ILE A 224 6.03 0.74 -8.28
N LYS A 225 5.71 -0.55 -8.39
CA LYS A 225 6.60 -1.59 -8.93
C LYS A 225 6.69 -1.55 -10.44
N GLN A 226 5.54 -1.53 -11.12
CA GLN A 226 5.47 -1.68 -12.58
C GLN A 226 5.68 -0.36 -13.32
N VAL A 227 5.25 0.75 -12.72
CA VAL A 227 5.20 2.08 -13.36
C VAL A 227 6.30 2.98 -12.82
N CYS A 228 6.48 3.03 -11.49
CA CYS A 228 7.34 4.04 -10.85
C CYS A 228 8.77 3.54 -10.55
N GLY A 229 9.12 2.34 -11.00
CA GLY A 229 10.50 1.85 -10.96
C GLY A 229 11.09 1.65 -9.55
N ILE A 230 10.27 1.44 -8.51
CA ILE A 230 10.78 1.26 -7.14
C ILE A 230 11.74 0.07 -7.01
N GLU A 231 11.61 -0.94 -7.89
CA GLU A 231 12.47 -2.13 -7.93
C GLU A 231 13.77 -1.94 -8.71
N LEU A 232 13.93 -0.86 -9.49
CA LEU A 232 14.96 -0.74 -10.53
C LEU A 232 16.30 -0.12 -10.05
N PHE A 233 16.39 0.36 -8.81
CA PHE A 233 17.62 0.97 -8.32
C PHE A 233 18.77 -0.03 -8.10
N MET A 234 19.99 0.46 -8.28
CA MET A 234 21.24 -0.27 -8.02
C MET A 234 22.06 0.30 -6.85
N VAL A 235 21.60 1.39 -6.22
CA VAL A 235 22.24 2.00 -5.06
C VAL A 235 22.23 1.05 -3.85
N ARG A 236 23.24 1.18 -2.98
CA ARG A 236 23.53 0.19 -1.92
C ARG A 236 23.56 0.77 -0.50
N THR A 237 23.74 2.08 -0.36
CA THR A 237 23.69 2.75 0.95
C THR A 237 22.25 2.99 1.35
N SER A 238 21.92 2.80 2.63
CA SER A 238 20.56 2.95 3.16
C SER A 238 19.91 4.30 2.84
N GLU A 239 20.68 5.39 2.92
CA GLU A 239 20.17 6.73 2.60
C GLU A 239 19.78 6.86 1.12
N ALA A 240 20.64 6.44 0.19
CA ALA A 240 20.31 6.44 -1.23
C ALA A 240 19.10 5.53 -1.56
N ILE A 241 18.95 4.40 -0.85
CA ILE A 241 17.79 3.52 -0.98
C ILE A 241 16.52 4.26 -0.52
N LYS A 242 16.54 4.90 0.66
CA LYS A 242 15.42 5.70 1.17
C LYS A 242 15.02 6.81 0.19
N THR A 243 16.00 7.54 -0.36
CA THR A 243 15.76 8.57 -1.39
C THR A 243 15.12 8.01 -2.65
N HIS A 244 15.54 6.82 -3.11
CA HIS A 244 14.93 6.17 -4.26
C HIS A 244 13.48 5.76 -3.97
N PHE A 245 13.22 5.19 -2.80
CA PHE A 245 11.86 4.84 -2.37
C PHE A 245 10.96 6.08 -2.32
N PHE A 246 11.43 7.16 -1.69
CA PHE A 246 10.70 8.43 -1.67
C PHE A 246 10.39 8.92 -3.09
N SER A 247 11.38 8.94 -3.97
CA SER A 247 11.23 9.37 -5.37
C SER A 247 10.19 8.55 -6.12
N ALA A 248 10.20 7.22 -5.96
CA ALA A 248 9.25 6.34 -6.62
C ALA A 248 7.82 6.48 -6.07
N ILE A 249 7.66 6.67 -4.76
CA ILE A 249 6.37 6.92 -4.12
C ILE A 249 5.81 8.27 -4.59
N ARG A 250 6.65 9.31 -4.59
CA ARG A 250 6.31 10.64 -5.09
C ARG A 250 5.91 10.62 -6.56
N ALA A 251 6.62 9.86 -7.40
CA ALA A 251 6.27 9.70 -8.81
C ALA A 251 4.85 9.11 -8.97
N PHE A 252 4.50 8.10 -8.18
CA PHE A 252 3.13 7.58 -8.15
C PHE A 252 2.13 8.66 -7.71
N THR A 253 2.43 9.37 -6.62
CA THR A 253 1.57 10.44 -6.11
C THR A 253 1.25 11.47 -7.19
N GLN A 254 2.25 11.90 -7.95
CA GLN A 254 2.05 12.87 -9.03
C GLN A 254 1.18 12.29 -10.17
N LEU A 255 1.43 11.05 -10.59
CA LEU A 255 0.58 10.37 -11.57
C LEU A 255 -0.87 10.25 -11.08
N GLU A 256 -1.07 10.01 -9.79
CA GLU A 256 -2.40 9.87 -9.21
C GLU A 256 -3.14 11.21 -9.06
N LEU A 257 -2.42 12.28 -8.75
CA LEU A 257 -2.96 13.64 -8.79
C LEU A 257 -3.34 14.04 -10.22
N MET A 258 -2.49 13.74 -11.21
CA MET A 258 -2.81 13.98 -12.62
C MET A 258 -4.05 13.21 -13.07
N ARG A 259 -4.18 11.94 -12.66
CA ARG A 259 -5.38 11.13 -12.96
C ARG A 259 -6.64 11.72 -12.32
N THR A 260 -6.53 12.14 -11.07
CA THR A 260 -7.62 12.76 -10.31
C THR A 260 -8.05 14.11 -10.89
N GLN A 261 -7.11 14.83 -11.52
CA GLN A 261 -7.35 16.09 -12.23
C GLN A 261 -7.74 15.89 -13.70
N GLU A 262 -8.01 14.64 -14.11
CA GLU A 262 -8.39 14.27 -15.48
C GLU A 262 -7.35 14.65 -16.55
N LEU A 263 -6.08 14.87 -16.15
CA LEU A 263 -4.97 15.14 -17.07
C LEU A 263 -4.49 13.87 -17.78
N ILE A 264 -4.66 12.72 -17.14
CA ILE A 264 -4.38 11.40 -17.69
C ILE A 264 -5.51 10.44 -17.29
N GLU A 265 -5.83 9.49 -18.15
CA GLU A 265 -6.84 8.47 -17.82
C GLU A 265 -6.24 7.32 -16.99
N ASN A 266 -5.00 6.93 -17.31
CA ASN A 266 -4.38 5.73 -16.78
C ASN A 266 -2.86 5.85 -16.63
N TRP A 267 -2.34 5.60 -15.42
CA TRP A 267 -0.89 5.63 -15.14
C TRP A 267 -0.08 4.68 -16.04
N TYR A 268 -0.65 3.50 -16.35
CA TYR A 268 0.00 2.48 -17.18
C TYR A 268 0.15 2.92 -18.63
N GLU A 269 -0.82 3.66 -19.15
CA GLU A 269 -0.77 4.16 -20.52
C GLU A 269 0.36 5.17 -20.69
N VAL A 270 0.52 6.09 -19.73
CA VAL A 270 1.62 7.06 -19.72
C VAL A 270 2.96 6.35 -19.80
N GLN A 271 3.20 5.35 -18.95
CA GLN A 271 4.45 4.58 -18.96
C GLN A 271 4.65 3.83 -20.27
N ARG A 272 3.59 3.22 -20.82
CA ARG A 272 3.65 2.47 -22.07
C ARG A 272 4.04 3.40 -23.22
N ASN A 273 3.38 4.54 -23.34
CA ASN A 273 3.60 5.49 -24.43
C ASN A 273 5.01 6.08 -24.38
N LEU A 274 5.50 6.45 -23.19
CA LEU A 274 6.89 6.87 -23.00
C LEU A 274 7.89 5.77 -23.38
N SER A 275 7.63 4.52 -22.98
CA SER A 275 8.52 3.40 -23.28
C SER A 275 8.57 3.07 -24.77
N ILE A 276 7.43 3.13 -25.46
CA ILE A 276 7.33 2.92 -26.91
C ILE A 276 8.10 4.01 -27.66
N GLN A 277 7.97 5.26 -27.23
CA GLN A 277 8.69 6.37 -27.84
C GLN A 277 10.21 6.17 -27.72
N VAL A 278 10.71 5.90 -26.51
CA VAL A 278 12.15 5.65 -26.28
C VAL A 278 12.66 4.46 -27.09
N ALA A 279 11.91 3.35 -27.13
CA ALA A 279 12.29 2.18 -27.91
C ALA A 279 12.33 2.46 -29.42
N ARG A 280 11.34 3.22 -29.93
CA ARG A 280 11.31 3.66 -31.33
C ARG A 280 12.51 4.52 -31.66
N ASP A 281 12.77 5.55 -30.85
CA ASP A 281 13.86 6.50 -31.10
C ASP A 281 15.23 5.80 -31.06
N PHE A 282 15.42 4.87 -30.11
CA PHE A 282 16.63 4.03 -30.05
C PHE A 282 16.81 3.17 -31.30
N ILE A 283 15.73 2.51 -31.79
CA ILE A 283 15.79 1.69 -33.01
C ILE A 283 16.14 2.55 -34.23
N LEU A 284 15.51 3.72 -34.36
CA LEU A 284 15.77 4.64 -35.46
C LEU A 284 17.22 5.14 -35.45
N GLU A 285 17.73 5.58 -34.30
CA GLU A 285 19.12 6.01 -34.14
C GLU A 285 20.12 4.90 -34.52
N HIS A 286 19.87 3.66 -34.08
CA HIS A 286 20.73 2.52 -34.41
C HIS A 286 20.66 2.09 -35.88
N LEU A 287 19.50 2.25 -36.52
CA LEU A 287 19.35 2.00 -37.96
C LEU A 287 20.07 3.07 -38.77
N GLU A 288 19.96 4.34 -38.39
CA GLU A 288 20.69 5.45 -39.03
C GLU A 288 22.21 5.27 -38.93
N GLN A 289 22.71 4.90 -37.74
CA GLN A 289 24.12 4.58 -37.51
C GLN A 289 24.59 3.36 -38.35
N LYS A 290 23.77 2.31 -38.47
CA LYS A 290 24.11 1.12 -39.28
C LYS A 290 24.02 1.36 -40.79
N MET A 291 23.12 2.24 -41.24
CA MET A 291 22.93 2.54 -42.66
C MET A 291 23.90 3.60 -43.19
N GLY A 292 24.78 4.15 -42.34
CA GLY A 292 25.82 5.08 -42.77
C GLY A 292 25.26 6.39 -43.34
N LEU A 293 24.08 6.81 -42.91
CA LEU A 293 23.51 8.12 -43.25
C LEU A 293 24.16 9.22 -42.39
N ASN A 294 25.50 9.30 -42.43
CA ASN A 294 26.16 10.57 -42.14
C ASN A 294 25.85 11.48 -43.32
N ALA A 295 24.82 12.31 -43.18
CA ALA A 295 24.67 13.49 -44.02
C ALA A 295 25.89 14.40 -43.74
N HIS A 296 27.00 14.14 -44.41
CA HIS A 296 28.04 15.15 -44.62
C HIS A 296 27.38 16.28 -45.41
N THR A 297 26.86 17.26 -44.68
CA THR A 297 26.57 18.58 -45.23
C THR A 297 27.92 19.16 -45.62
N GLN A 298 28.33 18.93 -46.87
CA GLN A 298 29.37 19.71 -47.50
C GLN A 298 28.87 21.15 -47.56
N ILE A 299 29.37 21.97 -46.64
CA ILE A 299 29.35 23.42 -46.77
C ILE A 299 30.10 23.75 -48.07
N PRO A 300 29.51 24.49 -49.02
CA PRO A 300 30.22 24.86 -50.23
C PRO A 300 31.31 25.85 -49.83
N VAL A 301 32.57 25.48 -50.07
CA VAL A 301 33.69 26.42 -50.05
C VAL A 301 33.89 26.88 -51.49
N ASN A 302 33.72 28.19 -51.69
CA ASN A 302 33.87 28.92 -52.94
C ASN A 302 35.11 28.51 -53.75
N ALA A 303 34.91 28.38 -55.07
CA ALA A 303 35.81 28.87 -56.11
C ALA A 303 35.01 29.08 -57.40
#